data_AF-A0A3Q7QTL4-F1
#
_entry.id   AF-A0A3Q7QTL4-F1
#
_cell.length_a   1.000
_cell.length_b   1.000
_cell.length_c   1.000
_cell.angle_alpha   90.00
_cell.angle_beta   90.00
_cell.angle_gamma   90.00
#
_symmetry.space_group_name_H-M   'P 1'
#
loop_
_entity.id
_entity.type
_entity.pdbx_description
1 polymer ?
#
loop_
_entity_poly.entity_id
_entity_poly.type
_entity_poly.pdbx_seq_one_letter_code
_entity_poly.pdbx_strand_id
1 'polypeptide(L)'
;MAAAAVMLQALCRFCRVLLFLFQFYILSGGGSLNLEQSQPLAQSIKDPGPTRTFTVVPRAAESTDIPPYVMKCPSNGLCSRLPADCVECKTNFSCVYGKPVTFDCTVKPSVTCVDQDFKSQKNFIINMTCRFCWQLPETDYECSNSTSCMTVSCPRQRYTANCTVRDHIHCLGNRTFPKMLYCNWTGGYKWSTALALSVTLGGFGADRFYLGQWREGLGKLFSFGGLGIWTLIDVLLIGVGYVGPADGSLYI
;
A
#
# COMPACT_ATOMS: atom_id res chain seq x y z
N MET A 1 -14.74 -55.99 -3.07
CA MET A 1 -13.87 -55.93 -4.27
C MET A 1 -14.50 -55.22 -5.49
N ALA A 2 -15.82 -55.04 -5.58
CA ALA A 2 -16.47 -54.36 -6.71
C ALA A 2 -16.38 -52.80 -6.68
N ALA A 3 -16.34 -52.19 -5.49
CA ALA A 3 -16.32 -50.72 -5.34
C ALA A 3 -15.01 -50.05 -5.82
N ALA A 4 -13.88 -50.76 -5.73
CA ALA A 4 -12.57 -50.24 -6.15
C ALA A 4 -12.46 -50.14 -7.69
N ALA A 5 -13.10 -51.04 -8.43
CA ALA A 5 -13.09 -51.06 -9.90
C ALA A 5 -13.92 -49.90 -10.50
N VAL A 6 -15.05 -49.56 -9.87
CA VAL A 6 -15.91 -48.45 -10.30
C VAL A 6 -15.25 -47.09 -10.03
N MET A 7 -14.56 -46.94 -8.90
CA MET A 7 -13.78 -45.75 -8.58
C MET A 7 -12.60 -45.55 -9.55
N LEU A 8 -11.90 -46.61 -9.92
CA LEU A 8 -10.78 -46.54 -10.88
C LEU A 8 -11.26 -46.16 -12.30
N GLN A 9 -12.43 -46.66 -12.72
CA GLN A 9 -13.04 -46.28 -13.99
C GLN A 9 -13.56 -44.84 -14.01
N ALA A 10 -14.12 -44.35 -12.90
CA ALA A 10 -14.52 -42.95 -12.77
C ALA A 10 -13.31 -42.01 -12.79
N LEU A 11 -12.22 -42.36 -12.08
CA LEU A 11 -10.97 -41.59 -12.08
C LEU A 11 -10.32 -41.54 -13.47
N CYS A 12 -10.26 -42.67 -14.19
CA CYS A 12 -9.73 -42.71 -15.56
C CYS A 12 -10.58 -41.89 -16.54
N ARG A 13 -11.91 -41.85 -16.36
CA ARG A 13 -12.81 -41.03 -17.20
C ARG A 13 -12.65 -39.55 -16.90
N PHE A 14 -12.52 -39.18 -15.63
CA PHE A 14 -12.29 -37.78 -15.24
C PHE A 14 -10.92 -37.28 -15.70
N CYS A 15 -9.87 -38.11 -15.55
CA CYS A 15 -8.53 -37.79 -16.03
C CYS A 15 -8.47 -37.67 -17.57
N ARG A 16 -9.21 -38.52 -18.29
CA ARG A 16 -9.37 -38.37 -19.75
C ARG A 16 -10.10 -37.10 -20.14
N VAL A 17 -11.19 -36.74 -19.46
CA VAL A 17 -11.92 -35.49 -19.75
C VAL A 17 -11.05 -34.27 -19.45
N LEU A 18 -10.28 -34.28 -18.36
CA LEU A 18 -9.35 -33.21 -18.03
C LEU A 18 -8.21 -33.08 -19.05
N LEU A 19 -7.64 -34.20 -19.50
CA LEU A 19 -6.62 -34.24 -20.56
C LEU A 19 -7.18 -33.81 -21.92
N PHE A 20 -8.43 -34.15 -22.23
CA PHE A 20 -9.11 -33.68 -23.43
C PHE A 20 -9.37 -32.17 -23.39
N LEU A 21 -9.79 -31.63 -22.24
CA LEU A 21 -9.97 -30.18 -22.06
C LEU A 21 -8.63 -29.44 -22.11
N PHE A 22 -7.56 -30.02 -21.56
CA PHE A 22 -6.20 -29.49 -21.67
C PHE A 22 -5.68 -29.52 -23.11
N GLN A 23 -5.91 -30.62 -23.86
CA GLN A 23 -5.54 -30.68 -25.27
C GLN A 23 -6.33 -29.69 -26.13
N PHE A 24 -7.63 -29.50 -25.85
CA PHE A 24 -8.44 -28.47 -26.53
C PHE A 24 -7.95 -27.06 -26.21
N TYR A 25 -7.48 -26.80 -25.00
CA TYR A 25 -6.90 -25.51 -24.61
C TYR A 25 -5.56 -25.24 -25.33
N ILE A 26 -4.71 -26.27 -25.49
CA ILE A 26 -3.44 -26.16 -26.21
C ILE A 26 -3.65 -26.03 -27.73
N LEU A 27 -4.69 -26.64 -28.31
CA LEU A 27 -4.99 -26.55 -29.74
C LEU A 27 -5.68 -25.24 -30.15
N SER A 28 -6.25 -24.47 -29.22
CA SER A 28 -7.14 -23.35 -29.57
C SER A 28 -6.55 -21.94 -29.41
N GLY A 29 -5.28 -21.74 -29.04
CA GLY A 29 -4.73 -20.39 -29.05
C GLY A 29 -3.33 -20.23 -28.45
N GLY A 30 -2.38 -19.86 -29.31
CA GLY A 30 -1.01 -19.53 -28.93
C GLY A 30 -0.88 -18.19 -28.19
N GLY A 31 -0.01 -18.18 -27.18
CA GLY A 31 0.48 -16.99 -26.49
C GLY A 31 1.70 -17.36 -25.67
N SER A 32 2.87 -16.94 -26.14
CA SER A 32 4.21 -17.27 -25.64
C SER A 32 4.40 -16.92 -24.16
N LEU A 33 4.66 -17.92 -23.29
CA LEU A 33 5.15 -17.71 -21.93
C LEU A 33 6.69 -17.75 -21.96
N ASN A 34 7.33 -16.58 -21.98
CA ASN A 34 8.72 -16.44 -21.59
C ASN A 34 8.80 -16.58 -20.06
N LEU A 35 9.46 -17.64 -19.61
CA LEU A 35 9.77 -17.90 -18.20
C LEU A 35 11.13 -17.25 -17.90
N GLU A 36 11.14 -16.01 -17.43
CA GLU A 36 12.36 -15.40 -16.88
C GLU A 36 12.44 -15.71 -15.39
N GLN A 37 13.42 -16.54 -15.07
CA GLN A 37 13.78 -17.02 -13.75
C GLN A 37 14.57 -15.94 -13.01
N SER A 38 14.17 -15.60 -11.79
CA SER A 38 15.00 -14.83 -10.86
C SER A 38 14.81 -15.34 -9.42
N GLN A 39 15.88 -15.92 -8.89
CA GLN A 39 16.03 -16.45 -7.53
C GLN A 39 16.07 -15.35 -6.46
N PRO A 40 15.65 -15.63 -5.21
CA PRO A 40 15.81 -14.70 -4.09
C PRO A 40 17.19 -14.82 -3.45
N LEU A 41 17.82 -13.66 -3.17
CA LEU A 41 19.06 -13.53 -2.41
C LEU A 41 18.76 -13.54 -0.91
N ALA A 42 19.50 -14.36 -0.17
CA ALA A 42 19.45 -14.47 1.29
C ALA A 42 20.08 -13.25 2.01
N GLN A 43 19.47 -12.86 3.14
CA GLN A 43 20.03 -11.93 4.12
C GLN A 43 21.07 -12.63 5.02
N SER A 44 22.05 -11.87 5.50
CA SER A 44 22.84 -12.22 6.69
C SER A 44 23.05 -11.00 7.60
N ILE A 45 22.98 -11.23 8.90
CA ILE A 45 22.96 -10.29 10.03
C ILE A 45 24.30 -10.36 10.79
N LYS A 46 24.85 -9.18 11.15
CA LYS A 46 25.74 -8.75 12.28
C LYS A 46 26.76 -9.74 12.92
N ASP A 47 27.99 -9.35 13.29
CA ASP A 47 28.35 -8.46 14.43
C ASP A 47 29.90 -8.07 14.46
N PRO A 48 30.47 -7.34 15.46
CA PRO A 48 31.38 -6.18 15.24
C PRO A 48 32.83 -6.24 15.83
N GLY A 49 33.64 -5.20 15.53
CA GLY A 49 34.79 -4.68 16.33
C GLY A 49 36.00 -4.19 15.50
N PRO A 50 36.97 -3.40 16.03
CA PRO A 50 36.89 -2.21 16.90
C PRO A 50 37.60 -0.94 16.32
N THR A 51 37.14 0.22 16.82
CA THR A 51 37.82 1.50 17.14
C THR A 51 38.96 2.07 16.26
N ARG A 52 38.75 3.29 15.74
CA ARG A 52 39.73 4.41 15.82
C ARG A 52 39.04 5.78 15.73
N THR A 53 39.07 6.49 16.85
CA THR A 53 38.68 7.89 17.04
C THR A 53 39.64 8.84 16.31
N PHE A 54 39.08 9.77 15.54
CA PHE A 54 39.73 11.03 15.19
C PHE A 54 38.75 12.18 15.43
N THR A 55 38.98 12.90 16.52
CA THR A 55 38.29 14.14 16.85
C THR A 55 38.90 15.25 16.02
N VAL A 56 38.23 15.66 14.94
CA VAL A 56 38.49 16.93 14.27
C VAL A 56 37.32 17.82 14.62
N VAL A 57 37.56 18.87 15.39
CA VAL A 57 36.61 19.94 15.66
C VAL A 57 36.63 20.88 14.45
N PRO A 58 35.56 21.01 13.67
CA PRO A 58 35.42 22.11 12.74
C PRO A 58 34.75 23.27 13.47
N ARG A 59 35.36 24.44 13.31
CA ARG A 59 34.78 25.76 13.59
C ARG A 59 33.33 25.83 13.10
N ALA A 60 32.52 26.57 13.85
CA ALA A 60 31.19 27.02 13.45
C ALA A 60 31.25 27.61 12.02
N ALA A 61 30.83 26.80 11.06
CA ALA A 61 30.37 27.27 9.77
C ALA A 61 28.90 27.61 9.96
N GLU A 62 28.60 28.89 9.87
CA GLU A 62 27.25 29.40 9.67
C GLU A 62 26.73 28.75 8.37
N SER A 63 25.93 27.70 8.52
CA SER A 63 25.33 27.00 7.41
C SER A 63 24.23 27.89 6.84
N THR A 64 24.49 28.46 5.67
CA THR A 64 23.47 28.95 4.73
C THR A 64 22.68 27.75 4.19
N ASP A 65 22.06 26.98 5.09
CA ASP A 65 21.26 25.83 4.73
C ASP A 65 19.90 26.34 4.27
N ILE A 66 19.68 26.31 2.95
CA ILE A 66 18.39 26.65 2.36
C ILE A 66 17.37 25.68 2.93
N PRO A 67 16.34 26.15 3.65
CA PRO A 67 15.40 25.24 4.29
C PRO A 67 14.67 24.36 3.26
N PRO A 68 14.39 23.09 3.58
CA PRO A 68 13.79 22.12 2.64
C PRO A 68 12.40 22.51 2.14
N TYR A 69 11.72 23.48 2.78
CA TYR A 69 10.42 23.99 2.32
C TYR A 69 10.53 24.90 1.09
N VAL A 70 11.68 25.53 0.84
CA VAL A 70 11.85 26.52 -0.24
C VAL A 70 11.66 25.88 -1.62
N MET A 71 12.04 24.62 -1.79
CA MET A 71 11.90 23.88 -3.06
C MET A 71 10.44 23.60 -3.44
N LYS A 72 9.50 23.63 -2.48
CA LYS A 72 8.08 23.37 -2.71
C LYS A 72 7.28 24.66 -2.97
N CYS A 73 7.89 25.82 -2.75
CA CYS A 73 7.21 27.10 -2.84
C CYS A 73 7.42 27.72 -4.23
N PRO A 74 6.35 28.06 -4.96
CA PRO A 74 6.48 28.78 -6.21
C PRO A 74 6.94 30.22 -5.95
N SER A 75 7.92 30.69 -6.72
CA SER A 75 8.39 32.08 -6.67
C SER A 75 7.57 32.96 -7.60
N ASN A 76 7.26 34.19 -7.17
CA ASN A 76 6.56 35.23 -7.93
C ASN A 76 5.09 34.92 -8.33
N GLY A 77 4.44 33.99 -7.62
CA GLY A 77 2.99 33.77 -7.74
C GLY A 77 2.15 34.76 -6.91
N LEU A 78 0.82 34.70 -7.05
CA LEU A 78 -0.11 35.46 -6.21
C LEU A 78 -0.02 35.00 -4.75
N CYS A 79 0.10 35.93 -3.80
CA CYS A 79 0.20 35.60 -2.38
C CYS A 79 -1.02 34.82 -1.84
N SER A 80 -2.24 35.12 -2.33
CA SER A 80 -3.47 34.42 -1.91
C SER A 80 -3.55 32.95 -2.36
N ARG A 81 -2.68 32.52 -3.27
CA ARG A 81 -2.62 31.13 -3.78
C ARG A 81 -1.40 30.36 -3.26
N LEU A 82 -0.67 30.95 -2.32
CA LEU A 82 0.54 30.33 -1.81
C LEU A 82 0.20 29.10 -0.93
N PRO A 83 0.93 27.98 -1.08
CA PRO A 83 0.75 26.81 -0.22
C PRO A 83 0.87 27.14 1.26
N ALA A 84 0.13 26.43 2.10
CA ALA A 84 0.17 26.60 3.55
C ALA A 84 1.57 26.40 4.17
N ASP A 85 2.44 25.60 3.55
CA ASP A 85 3.80 25.36 4.02
C ASP A 85 4.74 26.57 3.84
N CYS A 86 4.39 27.50 2.93
CA CYS A 86 5.18 28.67 2.56
C CYS A 86 4.81 29.93 3.35
N VAL A 87 3.76 29.86 4.16
CA VAL A 87 3.17 30.99 4.89
C VAL A 87 3.01 30.64 6.36
N GLU A 88 3.00 31.66 7.21
CA GLU A 88 2.68 31.54 8.62
C GLU A 88 1.52 32.47 8.94
N CYS A 89 0.40 31.90 9.37
CA CYS A 89 -0.83 32.65 9.62
C CYS A 89 -1.12 32.76 11.11
N LYS A 90 -1.50 33.96 11.57
CA LYS A 90 -2.01 34.16 12.92
C LYS A 90 -3.39 33.53 13.05
N THR A 91 -3.45 32.32 13.60
CA THR A 91 -4.70 31.59 13.76
C THR A 91 -5.48 32.11 14.97
N ASN A 92 -6.76 32.40 14.75
CA ASN A 92 -7.74 32.67 15.79
C ASN A 92 -8.67 31.47 15.95
N PHE A 93 -8.63 30.81 17.11
CA PHE A 93 -9.41 29.60 17.39
C PHE A 93 -10.86 29.88 17.81
N SER A 94 -11.25 31.14 18.01
CA SER A 94 -12.58 31.54 18.48
C SER A 94 -13.62 31.71 17.38
N CYS A 95 -13.34 31.24 16.16
CA CYS A 95 -14.26 31.34 15.04
C CYS A 95 -15.38 30.29 15.07
N VAL A 96 -16.51 30.60 14.42
CA VAL A 96 -17.62 29.67 14.27
C VAL A 96 -17.25 28.61 13.23
N TYR A 97 -17.31 27.33 13.63
CA TYR A 97 -17.01 26.21 12.75
C TYR A 97 -17.82 26.25 11.45
N GLY A 98 -17.14 26.09 10.31
CA GLY A 98 -17.75 26.06 8.97
C GLY A 98 -18.06 27.43 8.37
N LYS A 99 -17.76 28.54 9.06
CA LYS A 99 -17.89 29.90 8.51
C LYS A 99 -16.57 30.41 7.92
N PRO A 100 -16.61 31.22 6.85
CA PRO A 100 -15.40 31.85 6.31
C PRO A 100 -14.88 32.91 7.28
N VAL A 101 -13.57 32.89 7.51
CA VAL A 101 -12.85 33.82 8.38
C VAL A 101 -11.56 34.26 7.70
N THR A 102 -11.23 35.53 7.86
CA THR A 102 -10.01 36.14 7.35
C THR A 102 -8.88 36.00 8.36
N PHE A 103 -7.72 35.49 7.92
CA PHE A 103 -6.51 35.38 8.74
C PHE A 103 -5.38 36.22 8.14
N ASP A 104 -4.60 36.85 9.02
CA ASP A 104 -3.41 37.62 8.67
C ASP A 104 -2.21 36.67 8.58
N CYS A 105 -1.62 36.59 7.39
CA CYS A 105 -0.55 35.66 7.04
C CYS A 105 0.69 36.38 6.59
N THR A 106 1.83 35.83 6.99
CA THR A 106 3.15 36.31 6.62
C THR A 106 3.87 35.28 5.78
N VAL A 107 4.61 35.73 4.76
CA VAL A 107 5.42 34.85 3.92
C VAL A 107 6.66 34.42 4.70
N LYS A 108 7.01 33.12 4.66
CA LYS A 108 8.24 32.62 5.26
C LYS A 108 9.50 33.25 4.62
N PRO A 109 10.63 33.32 5.34
CA PRO A 109 11.87 33.83 4.76
C PRO A 109 12.24 33.06 3.48
N SER A 110 12.84 33.77 2.52
CA SER A 110 13.29 33.24 1.21
C SER A 110 12.19 32.91 0.19
N VAL A 111 10.91 33.15 0.48
CA VAL A 111 9.81 33.03 -0.49
C VAL A 111 9.32 34.43 -0.89
N THR A 112 9.14 34.67 -2.19
CA THR A 112 8.63 35.94 -2.73
C THR A 112 7.30 35.71 -3.45
N CYS A 113 6.28 36.48 -3.09
CA CYS A 113 4.98 36.49 -3.77
C CYS A 113 4.57 37.92 -4.11
N VAL A 114 3.68 38.06 -5.09
CA VAL A 114 3.14 39.33 -5.55
C VAL A 114 1.66 39.45 -5.26
N ASP A 115 1.18 40.68 -5.11
CA ASP A 115 -0.25 40.97 -5.08
C ASP A 115 -0.84 41.06 -6.51
N GLN A 116 -2.15 41.32 -6.59
CA GLN A 116 -2.86 41.57 -7.85
C GLN A 116 -2.24 42.74 -8.65
N ASP A 117 -1.65 43.72 -7.97
CA ASP A 117 -0.97 44.88 -8.57
C ASP A 117 0.53 44.64 -8.88
N PHE A 118 0.98 43.38 -8.92
CA PHE A 118 2.39 43.00 -9.14
C PHE A 118 3.39 43.58 -8.12
N LYS A 119 2.90 44.04 -6.96
CA LYS A 119 3.73 44.53 -5.86
C LYS A 119 4.11 43.38 -4.94
N SER A 120 5.36 43.33 -4.53
CA SER A 120 5.80 42.36 -3.52
C SER A 120 5.21 42.72 -2.16
N GLN A 121 4.57 41.74 -1.52
CA GLN A 121 4.00 41.89 -0.18
C GLN A 121 4.49 40.74 0.71
N LYS A 122 4.76 41.07 1.99
CA LYS A 122 5.15 40.09 3.00
C LYS A 122 3.99 39.67 3.89
N ASN A 123 3.05 40.59 4.10
CA ASN A 123 1.86 40.37 4.92
C ASN A 123 0.65 40.52 4.02
N PHE A 124 -0.28 39.58 4.12
CA PHE A 124 -1.50 39.57 3.33
C PHE A 124 -2.58 38.79 4.07
N ILE A 125 -3.82 39.00 3.65
CA ILE A 125 -4.98 38.39 4.29
C ILE A 125 -5.51 37.28 3.38
N ILE A 126 -5.77 36.11 3.96
CA ILE A 126 -6.45 35.00 3.26
C ILE A 126 -7.79 34.71 3.90
N ASN A 127 -8.75 34.32 3.06
CA ASN A 127 -10.06 33.87 3.50
C ASN A 127 -10.08 32.34 3.48
N MET A 128 -10.31 31.71 4.63
CA MET A 128 -10.48 30.26 4.73
C MET A 128 -11.67 29.90 5.62
N THR A 129 -12.17 28.68 5.48
CA THR A 129 -13.26 28.20 6.34
C THR A 129 -12.69 27.79 7.70
N CYS A 130 -13.31 28.27 8.79
CA CYS A 130 -12.93 27.90 10.14
C CYS A 130 -13.18 26.39 10.39
N ARG A 131 -12.11 25.58 10.32
CA ARG A 131 -12.14 24.13 10.56
C ARG A 131 -10.75 23.63 10.96
N PHE A 132 -10.68 22.71 11.92
CA PHE A 132 -9.41 22.09 12.31
C PHE A 132 -8.92 21.07 11.28
N CYS A 133 -7.60 20.95 11.12
CA CYS A 133 -6.97 20.07 10.13
C CYS A 133 -7.43 18.60 10.20
N TRP A 134 -7.67 18.10 11.41
CA TRP A 134 -8.14 16.72 11.66
C TRP A 134 -9.64 16.49 11.41
N GLN A 135 -10.43 17.55 11.18
CA GLN A 135 -11.87 17.50 10.89
C GLN A 135 -12.19 17.70 9.40
N LEU A 136 -11.16 17.76 8.54
CA LEU A 136 -11.37 17.87 7.10
C LEU A 136 -12.04 16.60 6.55
N PRO A 137 -12.73 16.69 5.41
CA PRO A 137 -13.21 15.52 4.69
C PRO A 137 -12.04 14.74 4.07
N GLU A 138 -12.27 13.47 3.73
CA GLU A 138 -11.26 12.56 3.16
C GLU A 138 -10.67 13.01 1.82
N THR A 139 -11.32 13.94 1.11
CA THR A 139 -10.83 14.52 -0.15
C THR A 139 -9.64 15.46 0.04
N ASP A 140 -9.53 16.07 1.22
CA ASP A 140 -8.68 17.24 1.44
C ASP A 140 -7.37 16.90 2.16
N TYR A 141 -7.17 15.65 2.53
CA TYR A 141 -5.92 15.15 3.11
C TYR A 141 -5.56 13.79 2.51
N GLU A 142 -4.29 13.44 2.63
CA GLU A 142 -3.75 12.15 2.20
C GLU A 142 -3.13 11.45 3.40
N CYS A 143 -3.36 10.14 3.53
CA CYS A 143 -2.86 9.35 4.64
C CYS A 143 -1.84 8.32 4.18
N SER A 144 -0.83 8.07 5.01
CA SER A 144 0.13 7.00 4.79
C SER A 144 -0.57 5.63 4.75
N ASN A 145 -0.30 4.83 3.72
CA ASN A 145 -0.71 3.43 3.69
C ASN A 145 0.30 2.55 4.44
N SER A 146 -0.18 1.50 5.10
CA SER A 146 0.66 0.51 5.78
C SER A 146 0.59 -0.83 5.05
N THR A 147 1.77 -1.41 4.78
CA THR A 147 1.90 -2.74 4.17
C THR A 147 2.05 -3.85 5.22
N SER A 148 2.21 -3.50 6.50
CA SER A 148 2.51 -4.45 7.57
C SER A 148 1.29 -4.94 8.33
N CYS A 149 0.08 -4.66 7.82
CA CYS A 149 -1.16 -5.01 8.50
C CYS A 149 -2.07 -5.92 7.67
N MET A 150 -2.87 -6.74 8.37
CA MET A 150 -3.73 -7.73 7.74
C MET A 150 -5.07 -7.09 7.36
N THR A 151 -5.44 -7.17 6.08
CA THR A 151 -6.72 -6.67 5.55
C THR A 151 -7.86 -7.64 5.83
N VAL A 152 -7.58 -8.95 5.73
CA VAL A 152 -8.54 -10.03 5.94
C VAL A 152 -8.33 -10.64 7.33
N SER A 153 -8.80 -9.94 8.36
CA SER A 153 -8.78 -10.41 9.75
C SER A 153 -10.17 -10.29 10.38
N CYS A 154 -10.47 -11.17 11.35
CA CYS A 154 -11.70 -11.11 12.14
C CYS A 154 -11.36 -10.96 13.63
N PRO A 155 -11.65 -9.80 14.26
CA PRO A 155 -12.22 -8.58 13.68
C PRO A 155 -11.27 -7.85 12.72
N ARG A 156 -11.81 -6.98 11.86
CA ARG A 156 -11.02 -6.19 10.91
C ARG A 156 -10.00 -5.32 11.65
N GLN A 157 -8.72 -5.49 11.31
CA GLN A 157 -7.64 -4.74 11.91
C GLN A 157 -7.71 -3.26 11.51
N ARG A 158 -7.38 -2.40 12.47
CA ARG A 158 -7.19 -0.96 12.28
C ARG A 158 -5.73 -0.62 12.54
N TYR A 159 -5.24 0.40 11.85
CA TYR A 159 -3.89 0.93 12.04
C TYR A 159 -3.92 2.45 12.17
N THR A 160 -2.92 2.99 12.86
CA THR A 160 -2.73 4.44 12.97
C THR A 160 -1.97 4.92 11.75
N ALA A 161 -2.61 5.72 10.92
CA ALA A 161 -2.01 6.38 9.77
C ALA A 161 -1.65 7.83 10.09
N ASN A 162 -0.55 8.33 9.55
CA ASN A 162 -0.24 9.76 9.56
C ASN A 162 -0.88 10.39 8.34
N CYS A 163 -1.82 11.31 8.57
CA CYS A 163 -2.53 12.02 7.53
C CYS A 163 -2.01 13.45 7.43
N THR A 164 -1.75 13.89 6.20
CA THR A 164 -1.24 15.21 5.86
C THR A 164 -2.26 15.93 4.98
N VAL A 165 -2.67 17.13 5.39
CA VAL A 165 -3.59 17.97 4.62
C VAL A 165 -2.93 18.42 3.31
N ARG A 166 -3.71 18.51 2.23
CA ARG A 166 -3.24 19.00 0.92
C ARG A 166 -2.78 20.45 0.99
N ASP A 167 -1.82 20.81 0.14
CA ASP A 167 -1.09 22.09 0.20
C ASP A 167 -1.95 23.34 -0.04
N HIS A 168 -3.00 23.21 -0.85
CA HIS A 168 -3.92 24.29 -1.21
C HIS A 168 -5.03 24.53 -0.17
N ILE A 169 -5.13 23.67 0.85
CA ILE A 169 -6.14 23.80 1.90
C ILE A 169 -5.48 24.37 3.15
N HIS A 170 -6.01 25.51 3.59
CA HIS A 170 -5.64 26.12 4.87
C HIS A 170 -6.61 25.67 5.97
N CYS A 171 -6.07 25.24 7.10
CA CYS A 171 -6.82 24.69 8.23
C CYS A 171 -6.16 25.09 9.56
N LEU A 172 -6.92 25.00 10.66
CA LEU A 172 -6.41 25.33 11.99
C LEU A 172 -5.71 24.14 12.65
N GLY A 173 -4.58 24.41 13.32
CA GLY A 173 -3.82 23.42 14.08
C GLY A 173 -2.72 22.73 13.26
N ASN A 174 -2.30 21.54 13.71
CA ASN A 174 -1.25 20.79 13.03
C ASN A 174 -1.79 20.15 11.73
N ARG A 175 -1.09 20.38 10.62
CA ARG A 175 -1.43 19.85 9.28
C ARG A 175 -1.17 18.35 9.16
N THR A 176 -0.33 17.80 10.04
CA THR A 176 -0.09 16.36 10.15
C THR A 176 -0.78 15.83 11.40
N PHE A 177 -1.66 14.84 11.23
CA PHE A 177 -2.43 14.29 12.34
C PHE A 177 -2.58 12.77 12.23
N PRO A 178 -2.55 12.04 13.34
CA PRO A 178 -2.82 10.61 13.34
C PRO A 178 -4.32 10.34 13.17
N LYS A 179 -4.67 9.40 12.29
CA LYS A 179 -6.05 8.90 12.12
C LYS A 179 -6.06 7.38 12.16
N MET A 180 -7.05 6.79 12.82
CA MET A 180 -7.27 5.34 12.76
C MET A 180 -8.02 4.97 11.49
N LEU A 181 -7.37 4.20 10.62
CA LEU A 181 -7.94 3.70 9.37
C LEU A 181 -8.01 2.17 9.39
N TYR A 182 -8.90 1.63 8.55
CA TYR A 182 -8.94 0.19 8.30
C TYR A 182 -7.80 -0.20 7.38
N CYS A 183 -7.20 -1.36 7.64
CA CYS A 183 -6.19 -1.94 6.75
C CYS A 183 -6.80 -2.23 5.38
N ASN A 184 -6.18 -1.66 4.35
CA ASN A 184 -6.54 -1.89 2.96
C ASN A 184 -5.26 -1.97 2.12
N TRP A 185 -4.67 -3.16 2.10
CA TRP A 185 -3.45 -3.43 1.37
C TRP A 185 -3.53 -4.75 0.60
N THR A 186 -2.91 -4.76 -0.58
CA THR A 186 -2.88 -5.87 -1.53
C THR A 186 -1.44 -6.34 -1.73
N GLY A 187 -1.19 -7.64 -1.56
CA GLY A 187 0.15 -8.24 -1.67
C GLY A 187 0.55 -8.65 -3.10
N GLY A 188 -0.24 -8.27 -4.12
CA GLY A 188 0.04 -8.67 -5.51
C GLY A 188 -0.52 -10.04 -5.92
N TYR A 189 -1.18 -10.75 -5.00
CA TYR A 189 -1.75 -12.07 -5.28
C TYR A 189 -3.02 -11.94 -6.14
N LYS A 190 -3.03 -12.65 -7.28
CA LYS A 190 -4.19 -12.68 -8.19
C LYS A 190 -5.07 -13.86 -7.85
N TRP A 191 -6.38 -13.62 -7.67
CA TRP A 191 -7.33 -14.68 -7.37
C TRP A 191 -7.41 -15.74 -8.49
N SER A 192 -7.42 -15.28 -9.74
CA SER A 192 -7.47 -16.16 -10.91
C SER A 192 -6.26 -17.07 -11.04
N THR A 193 -5.07 -16.56 -10.74
CA THR A 193 -3.82 -17.35 -10.74
C THR A 193 -3.85 -18.41 -9.64
N ALA A 194 -4.26 -18.05 -8.42
CA ALA A 194 -4.40 -19.00 -7.32
C ALA A 194 -5.37 -20.14 -7.68
N LEU A 195 -6.50 -19.80 -8.30
CA LEU A 195 -7.49 -20.77 -8.75
C LEU A 195 -6.96 -21.66 -9.88
N ALA A 196 -6.29 -21.09 -10.89
CA ALA A 196 -5.68 -21.86 -11.98
C ALA A 196 -4.59 -22.82 -11.47
N LEU A 197 -3.76 -22.38 -10.52
CA LEU A 197 -2.74 -23.23 -9.89
C LEU A 197 -3.38 -24.35 -9.06
N SER A 198 -4.51 -24.09 -8.41
CA SER A 198 -5.23 -25.11 -7.64
C SER A 198 -5.81 -26.21 -8.55
N VAL A 199 -6.36 -25.84 -9.71
CA VAL A 199 -6.91 -26.80 -10.69
C VAL A 199 -5.80 -27.62 -11.37
N THR A 200 -4.70 -26.98 -11.77
CA THR A 200 -3.67 -27.61 -12.61
C THR A 200 -2.57 -28.30 -11.80
N LEU A 201 -2.19 -27.73 -10.66
CA LEU A 201 -1.04 -28.12 -9.85
C LEU A 201 -1.38 -28.23 -8.34
N GLY A 202 -2.66 -28.22 -7.97
CA GLY A 202 -3.08 -28.29 -6.57
C GLY A 202 -2.67 -29.59 -5.87
N GLY A 203 -2.52 -30.69 -6.63
CA GLY A 203 -2.08 -31.98 -6.08
C GLY A 203 -0.65 -31.93 -5.55
N PHE A 204 0.17 -31.04 -6.10
CA PHE A 204 1.53 -30.76 -5.62
C PHE A 204 1.56 -29.60 -4.60
N GLY A 205 0.41 -29.00 -4.28
CA GLY A 205 0.29 -27.88 -3.36
C GLY A 205 0.80 -26.54 -3.90
N ALA A 206 0.93 -26.38 -5.23
CA ALA A 206 1.43 -25.15 -5.85
C ALA A 206 0.59 -23.91 -5.51
N ASP A 207 -0.71 -24.11 -5.30
CA ASP A 207 -1.66 -23.09 -4.81
C ASP A 207 -1.29 -22.57 -3.41
N ARG A 208 -0.93 -23.46 -2.47
CA ARG A 208 -0.52 -23.09 -1.10
C ARG A 208 0.87 -22.43 -1.09
N PHE A 209 1.78 -22.89 -1.93
CA PHE A 209 3.08 -22.24 -2.11
C PHE A 209 2.91 -20.82 -2.69
N TYR A 210 2.02 -20.65 -3.67
CA TYR A 210 1.73 -19.33 -4.24
C TYR A 210 1.19 -18.35 -3.19
N LEU A 211 0.33 -18.81 -2.27
CA LEU A 211 -0.24 -17.97 -1.20
C LEU A 211 0.71 -17.76 -0.01
N GLY A 212 1.96 -18.26 -0.05
CA GLY A 212 2.93 -18.15 1.05
C GLY A 212 2.74 -19.18 2.18
N GLN A 213 1.78 -20.09 2.06
CA GLN A 213 1.45 -21.14 3.04
C GLN A 213 2.32 -22.40 2.81
N TRP A 214 3.64 -22.24 2.83
CA TRP A 214 4.60 -23.30 2.46
C TRP A 214 4.47 -24.58 3.32
N ARG A 215 4.13 -24.44 4.60
CA ARG A 215 3.97 -25.59 5.53
C ARG A 215 2.83 -26.51 5.08
N GLU A 216 1.70 -25.95 4.68
CA GLU A 216 0.56 -26.71 4.16
C GLU A 216 0.86 -27.28 2.77
N GLY A 217 1.59 -26.52 1.95
CA GLY A 217 2.09 -26.98 0.65
C GLY A 217 2.94 -28.24 0.75
N LEU A 218 3.88 -28.31 1.72
CA LEU A 218 4.69 -29.51 1.96
C LEU A 218 3.83 -30.71 2.38
N GLY A 219 2.82 -30.48 3.22
CA GLY A 219 1.89 -31.55 3.63
C GLY A 219 1.15 -32.18 2.45
N LYS A 220 0.73 -31.37 1.48
CA LYS A 220 0.13 -31.86 0.23
C LYS A 220 1.14 -32.60 -0.64
N LEU A 221 2.37 -32.11 -0.74
CA LEU A 221 3.43 -32.75 -1.53
C LEU A 221 3.75 -34.16 -1.01
N PHE A 222 3.94 -34.32 0.31
CA PHE A 222 4.26 -35.61 0.91
C PHE A 222 3.08 -36.60 0.92
N SER A 223 1.84 -36.10 0.93
CA SER A 223 0.65 -36.93 0.77
C SER A 223 0.32 -37.24 -0.70
N PHE A 224 1.21 -36.89 -1.64
CA PHE A 224 0.99 -36.99 -3.09
C PHE A 224 -0.36 -36.38 -3.53
N GLY A 225 -0.78 -35.29 -2.86
CA GLY A 225 -2.04 -34.60 -3.15
C GLY A 225 -3.30 -35.42 -2.85
N GLY A 226 -3.20 -36.49 -2.05
CA GLY A 226 -4.32 -37.32 -1.59
C GLY A 226 -5.30 -37.71 -2.69
N LEU A 227 -4.80 -38.29 -3.79
CA LEU A 227 -5.60 -38.81 -4.92
C LEU A 227 -6.57 -37.80 -5.57
N GLY A 228 -6.33 -36.49 -5.42
CA GLY A 228 -7.18 -35.43 -5.99
C GLY A 228 -8.32 -34.95 -5.08
N ILE A 229 -8.42 -35.45 -3.84
CA ILE A 229 -9.40 -34.93 -2.86
C ILE A 229 -8.98 -33.54 -2.39
N TRP A 230 -7.70 -33.33 -2.14
CA TRP A 230 -7.17 -32.03 -1.74
C TRP A 230 -7.43 -30.97 -2.80
N THR A 231 -7.16 -31.27 -4.07
CA THR A 231 -7.41 -30.34 -5.18
C THR A 231 -8.86 -29.91 -5.25
N LEU A 232 -9.81 -30.82 -5.04
CA LEU A 232 -11.23 -30.49 -5.05
C LEU A 232 -11.62 -29.58 -3.88
N ILE A 233 -11.09 -29.85 -2.68
CA ILE A 233 -11.31 -29.01 -1.50
C ILE A 233 -10.71 -27.61 -1.71
N ASP A 234 -9.50 -27.53 -2.24
CA ASP A 234 -8.80 -26.26 -2.43
C ASP A 234 -9.46 -25.38 -3.49
N VAL A 235 -9.91 -25.97 -4.60
CA VAL A 235 -10.67 -25.25 -5.63
C VAL A 235 -11.96 -24.66 -5.04
N LEU A 236 -12.66 -25.40 -4.17
CA LEU A 236 -13.84 -24.88 -3.48
C LEU A 236 -13.47 -23.74 -2.51
N LEU A 237 -12.45 -23.93 -1.68
CA LEU A 237 -12.04 -22.96 -0.66
C LEU A 237 -11.50 -21.65 -1.25
N ILE A 238 -10.72 -21.74 -2.33
CA ILE A 238 -10.20 -20.57 -3.05
C ILE A 238 -11.33 -19.94 -3.89
N GLY A 239 -12.18 -20.76 -4.50
CA GLY A 239 -13.33 -20.30 -5.29
C GLY A 239 -14.32 -19.47 -4.47
N VAL A 240 -14.59 -19.87 -3.22
CA VAL A 240 -15.44 -19.12 -2.28
C VAL A 240 -14.69 -17.95 -1.62
N GLY A 241 -13.37 -17.87 -1.77
CA GLY A 241 -12.54 -16.83 -1.14
C GLY A 241 -12.37 -17.02 0.36
N TYR A 242 -12.60 -18.23 0.89
CA TYR A 242 -12.39 -18.54 2.30
C TYR A 242 -10.91 -18.55 2.65
N VAL A 243 -10.05 -19.03 1.75
CA VAL A 243 -8.60 -19.01 1.94
C VAL A 243 -7.96 -17.88 1.15
N GLY A 244 -7.30 -16.98 1.87
CA GLY A 244 -6.53 -15.86 1.34
C GLY A 244 -5.01 -16.07 1.44
N PRO A 245 -4.23 -15.08 0.98
CA PRO A 245 -2.78 -15.04 1.16
C PRO A 245 -2.38 -15.10 2.64
N ALA A 246 -1.24 -15.72 2.95
CA ALA A 246 -0.71 -15.84 4.32
C ALA A 246 -0.46 -14.48 4.99
N ASP A 247 -0.15 -13.45 4.18
CA ASP A 247 0.11 -12.09 4.64
C ASP A 247 -1.18 -11.34 5.05
N GLY A 248 -2.35 -11.95 4.89
CA GLY A 248 -3.64 -11.33 5.19
C GLY A 248 -4.02 -10.20 4.21
N SER A 249 -3.34 -10.10 3.08
CA SER A 249 -3.62 -9.11 2.04
C SER A 249 -4.84 -9.48 1.19
N LEU A 250 -5.42 -8.50 0.52
CA LEU A 250 -6.57 -8.70 -0.36
C LEU A 250 -6.12 -9.16 -1.76
N TYR A 251 -6.89 -10.07 -2.38
CA TYR A 251 -6.66 -10.52 -3.76
C TYR A 251 -6.90 -9.38 -4.77
N ILE A 252 -6.10 -9.35 -5.83
CA ILE A 252 -6.28 -8.47 -7.01
C ILE A 252 -7.01 -9.22 -8.13
#